data_AF-A0A4V3I0P2-F1
#
_entry.id   AF-A0A4V3I0P2-F1
#
_cell.length_a   1.000
_cell.length_b   1.000
_cell.length_c   1.000
_cell.angle_alpha   90.00
_cell.angle_beta   90.00
_cell.angle_gamma   90.00
#
_symmetry.space_group_name_H-M   'P 1'
#
loop_
_entity.id
_entity.type
_entity.pdbx_description
1 polymer ?
#
loop_
_entity_poly.entity_id
_entity_poly.type
_entity_poly.pdbx_seq_one_letter_code
_entity_poly.pdbx_strand_id
1 'polypeptide(L)'
;MTMPNFFEAHESGAYFHGTKADLQVGDLLTPGHLSNYEEGRIMNHVYVTKTLIGAGLAAMMAKGEGRGHVYIVEPEGSLEDDPNVTDKKFPGNPTHSYRTREPVRIVGEVMDWVGPPPEFMETFRAGLVDLQRKGNAVIYD
;
A
#
# COMPACT_ATOMS: atom_id res chain seq x y z
N MET A 1 -23.12 2.89 -5.27
CA MET A 1 -21.73 3.16 -5.67
C MET A 1 -21.20 1.93 -6.40
N THR A 2 -20.57 2.12 -7.56
CA THR A 2 -19.66 1.12 -8.15
C THR A 2 -18.41 1.02 -7.28
N MET A 3 -18.02 -0.20 -6.88
CA MET A 3 -16.76 -0.38 -6.17
C MET A 3 -15.59 0.03 -7.08
N PRO A 4 -14.56 0.71 -6.54
CA PRO A 4 -13.38 1.00 -7.32
C PRO A 4 -12.70 -0.30 -7.78
N ASN A 5 -12.16 -0.31 -9.00
CA ASN A 5 -11.55 -1.52 -9.55
C ASN A 5 -10.15 -1.75 -8.97
N PHE A 6 -10.07 -2.45 -7.84
CA PHE A 6 -8.80 -2.82 -7.22
C PHE A 6 -8.12 -4.04 -7.84
N PHE A 7 -8.70 -4.66 -8.88
CA PHE A 7 -8.20 -5.94 -9.40
C PHE A 7 -7.52 -5.84 -10.76
N GLU A 8 -7.50 -4.65 -11.33
CA GLU A 8 -6.84 -4.39 -12.60
C GLU A 8 -5.42 -3.88 -12.35
N ALA A 9 -4.45 -4.75 -12.67
CA ALA A 9 -3.06 -4.36 -12.71
C ALA A 9 -2.85 -3.28 -13.77
N HIS A 10 -1.97 -2.32 -13.47
CA HIS A 10 -1.65 -1.24 -14.39
C HIS A 10 -0.95 -1.78 -15.64
N GLU A 11 -1.29 -1.23 -16.80
CA GLU A 11 -0.81 -1.71 -18.11
C GLU A 11 0.72 -1.66 -18.27
N SER A 12 1.40 -0.76 -17.55
CA SER A 12 2.88 -0.69 -17.55
C SER A 12 3.55 -1.89 -16.88
N GLY A 13 2.82 -2.69 -16.09
CA GLY A 13 3.37 -3.78 -15.30
C GLY A 13 4.24 -3.35 -14.11
N ALA A 14 4.34 -2.04 -13.86
CA ALA A 14 5.18 -1.46 -12.82
C ALA A 14 4.66 -1.77 -11.41
N TYR A 15 5.55 -1.68 -10.42
CA TYR A 15 5.19 -1.67 -9.01
C TYR A 15 5.05 -0.24 -8.50
N PHE A 16 4.07 -0.05 -7.64
CA PHE A 16 3.75 1.22 -7.03
C PHE A 16 3.83 1.14 -5.51
N HIS A 17 4.34 2.20 -4.90
CA HIS A 17 4.37 2.39 -3.46
C HIS A 17 3.64 3.70 -3.10
N GLY A 18 2.54 3.58 -2.36
CA GLY A 18 1.79 4.73 -1.85
C GLY A 18 2.22 5.10 -0.44
N THR A 19 2.57 6.36 -0.22
CA THR A 19 3.08 6.85 1.07
C THR A 19 2.86 8.35 1.24
N LYS A 20 3.15 8.89 2.43
CA LYS A 20 3.32 10.32 2.69
C LYS A 20 4.78 10.74 2.84
N ALA A 21 5.72 9.80 2.79
CA ALA A 21 7.12 10.12 2.78
C ALA A 21 7.46 10.92 1.49
N ASP A 22 8.16 12.04 1.67
CA ASP A 22 8.71 12.84 0.59
C ASP A 22 10.03 12.19 0.14
N LEU A 23 9.96 11.41 -0.92
CA LEU A 23 11.05 10.62 -1.50
C LEU A 23 11.37 11.16 -2.89
N GLN A 24 12.62 11.02 -3.31
CA GLN A 24 13.10 11.48 -4.60
C GLN A 24 13.49 10.29 -5.48
N VAL A 25 13.45 10.50 -6.80
CA VAL A 25 13.97 9.50 -7.75
C VAL A 25 15.44 9.23 -7.46
N GLY A 26 15.79 7.96 -7.36
CA GLY A 26 17.11 7.48 -6.97
C GLY A 26 17.20 7.03 -5.51
N ASP A 27 16.27 7.46 -4.65
CA ASP A 27 16.22 7.05 -3.25
C ASP A 27 16.01 5.53 -3.13
N LEU A 28 16.52 5.00 -2.02
CA LEU A 28 16.37 3.60 -1.65
C LEU A 28 15.52 3.51 -0.39
N LEU A 29 14.29 3.03 -0.52
CA LEU A 29 13.37 2.81 0.59
C LEU A 29 13.63 1.43 1.19
N THR A 30 14.05 1.39 2.46
CA THR A 30 14.34 0.14 3.18
C THR A 30 13.21 -0.22 4.14
N PRO A 31 13.06 -1.49 4.54
CA PRO A 31 12.22 -1.84 5.69
C PRO A 31 12.73 -1.18 6.99
N GLY A 32 11.93 -1.27 8.06
CA GLY A 32 12.25 -0.74 9.39
C GLY A 32 11.50 0.54 9.76
N HIS A 33 10.52 0.96 8.95
CA HIS A 33 9.67 2.12 9.25
C HIS A 33 8.46 1.75 10.12
N LEU A 34 7.82 2.76 10.72
CA LEU A 34 6.63 2.55 11.54
C LEU A 34 5.42 2.12 10.69
N SER A 35 4.58 1.26 11.27
CA SER A 35 3.33 0.82 10.64
C SER A 35 2.32 1.96 10.47
N ASN A 36 1.67 1.96 9.31
CA ASN A 36 0.53 2.84 9.04
C ASN A 36 -0.76 2.43 9.78
N TYR A 37 -0.84 1.20 10.29
CA TYR A 37 -2.08 0.63 10.82
C TYR A 37 -2.03 0.31 12.33
N GLU A 38 -0.83 0.19 12.92
CA GLU A 38 -0.63 -0.08 14.35
C GLU A 38 0.45 0.85 14.93
N GLU A 39 0.16 1.51 16.04
CA GLU A 39 1.10 2.44 16.66
C GLU A 39 2.29 1.71 17.28
N GLY A 40 3.50 2.23 17.09
CA GLY A 40 4.74 1.68 17.65
C GLY A 40 5.29 0.42 16.97
N ARG A 41 4.54 -0.23 16.07
CA ARG A 41 5.05 -1.38 15.29
C ARG A 41 6.09 -0.93 14.27
N ILE A 42 7.26 -1.56 14.29
CA ILE A 42 8.30 -1.46 13.26
C ILE A 42 8.03 -2.53 12.20
N MET A 43 8.02 -2.14 10.92
CA MET A 43 7.71 -3.02 9.80
C MET A 43 8.98 -3.71 9.26
N ASN A 44 8.89 -5.01 9.00
CA ASN A 44 9.92 -5.87 8.44
C ASN A 44 9.96 -5.85 6.91
N HIS A 45 8.92 -5.30 6.26
CA HIS A 45 8.80 -5.28 4.81
C HIS A 45 8.48 -3.90 4.24
N VAL A 46 8.85 -3.70 2.97
CA VAL A 46 8.26 -2.66 2.11
C VAL A 46 7.12 -3.28 1.31
N TYR A 47 5.99 -2.58 1.26
CA TYR A 47 4.77 -3.02 0.59
C TYR A 47 4.59 -2.30 -0.74
N VAL A 48 4.28 -3.06 -1.79
CA VAL A 48 4.09 -2.55 -3.16
C VAL A 48 2.87 -3.21 -3.81
N THR A 49 2.32 -2.60 -4.85
CA THR A 49 1.22 -3.20 -5.62
C THR A 49 1.38 -2.90 -7.10
N LYS A 50 0.79 -3.73 -7.97
CA LYS A 50 0.65 -3.41 -9.41
C LYS A 50 -0.60 -2.59 -9.73
N THR A 51 -1.45 -2.29 -8.75
CA THR A 51 -2.71 -1.56 -8.98
C THR A 51 -2.53 -0.09 -8.58
N LEU A 52 -2.77 0.83 -9.51
CA LEU A 52 -2.57 2.26 -9.24
C LEU A 52 -3.52 2.77 -8.15
N ILE A 53 -4.78 2.31 -8.18
CA ILE A 53 -5.77 2.66 -7.16
C ILE A 53 -5.44 2.07 -5.78
N GLY A 54 -4.80 0.90 -5.73
CA GLY A 54 -4.30 0.31 -4.49
C GLY A 54 -3.16 1.14 -3.88
N ALA A 55 -2.24 1.63 -4.71
CA ALA A 55 -1.21 2.56 -4.27
C ALA A 55 -1.79 3.91 -3.82
N GLY A 56 -2.81 4.42 -4.52
CA GLY A 56 -3.55 5.62 -4.11
C GLY A 56 -4.22 5.44 -2.74
N LEU A 57 -4.85 4.29 -2.48
CA LEU A 57 -5.40 3.94 -1.16
C LEU A 57 -4.29 3.97 -0.09
N ALA A 58 -3.14 3.35 -0.35
CA ALA A 58 -2.01 3.33 0.57
C ALA A 58 -1.50 4.75 0.87
N ALA A 59 -1.34 5.60 -0.14
CA ALA A 59 -0.94 7.01 0.03
C ALA A 59 -1.93 7.79 0.90
N MET A 60 -3.24 7.57 0.73
CA MET A 60 -4.29 8.21 1.52
C MET A 60 -4.43 7.67 2.95
N MET A 61 -3.96 6.44 3.21
CA MET A 61 -3.95 5.79 4.51
C MET A 61 -2.65 5.96 5.28
N ALA A 62 -1.57 6.37 4.60
CA ALA A 62 -0.26 6.55 5.22
C ALA A 62 -0.31 7.59 6.35
N LYS A 63 0.36 7.25 7.45
CA LYS A 63 0.57 8.15 8.59
C LYS A 63 1.69 9.14 8.26
N GLY A 64 1.65 10.28 8.93
CA GLY A 64 2.57 11.39 8.70
C GLY A 64 1.86 12.64 8.18
N GLU A 65 2.65 13.71 8.13
CA GLU A 65 2.26 15.02 7.59
C GLU A 65 2.45 15.07 6.07
N GLY A 66 1.94 16.11 5.43
CA GLY A 66 2.06 16.29 3.98
C GLY A 66 1.01 15.53 3.15
N ARG A 67 1.15 15.67 1.83
CA ARG A 67 0.26 15.03 0.85
C ARG A 67 0.63 13.56 0.66
N GLY A 68 -0.29 12.79 0.10
CA GLY A 68 0.03 11.47 -0.42
C GLY A 68 0.89 11.55 -1.69
N HIS A 69 1.74 10.55 -1.86
CA HIS A 69 2.59 10.33 -3.01
C HIS A 69 2.42 8.88 -3.49
N VAL A 70 2.50 8.67 -4.79
CA VAL A 70 2.55 7.33 -5.39
C VAL A 70 3.81 7.24 -6.24
N TYR A 71 4.76 6.44 -5.77
CA TYR A 71 6.03 6.23 -6.45
C TYR A 71 5.98 4.98 -7.31
N ILE A 72 6.67 5.03 -8.45
CA ILE A 72 7.04 3.86 -9.24
C ILE A 72 8.33 3.32 -8.64
N VAL A 73 8.36 2.02 -8.34
CA VAL A 73 9.47 1.41 -7.62
C VAL A 73 9.98 0.14 -8.29
N GLU A 74 11.28 -0.11 -8.13
CA GLU A 74 11.93 -1.36 -8.52
C GLU A 74 12.44 -2.07 -7.25
N PRO A 75 11.90 -3.25 -6.91
CA PRO A 75 12.44 -4.06 -5.83
C PRO A 75 13.85 -4.56 -6.19
N GLU A 76 14.79 -4.44 -5.26
CA GLU A 76 16.13 -5.03 -5.44
C GLU A 76 16.14 -6.54 -5.14
N GLY A 77 15.08 -7.03 -4.51
CA GLY A 77 14.95 -8.39 -3.99
C GLY A 77 13.70 -9.14 -4.40
N SER A 78 13.53 -10.32 -3.83
CA SER A 78 12.34 -11.15 -4.09
C SER A 78 11.07 -10.53 -3.48
N LEU A 79 9.98 -10.59 -4.24
CA LEU A 79 8.64 -10.26 -3.76
C LEU A 79 7.89 -11.54 -3.37
N GLU A 80 7.14 -11.45 -2.27
CA GLU A 80 6.12 -12.42 -1.90
C GLU A 80 4.74 -11.75 -1.84
N ASP A 81 3.67 -12.54 -2.01
CA ASP A 81 2.30 -12.04 -1.89
C ASP A 81 2.06 -11.42 -0.51
N ASP A 82 1.34 -10.30 -0.46
CA ASP A 82 0.94 -9.68 0.81
C ASP A 82 -0.13 -10.55 1.49
N PRO A 83 0.17 -11.18 2.65
CA PRO A 83 -0.76 -12.07 3.33
C PRO A 83 -1.96 -11.33 3.94
N ASN A 84 -1.90 -10.00 4.09
CA ASN A 84 -3.01 -9.21 4.62
C ASN A 84 -4.19 -9.13 3.65
N VAL A 85 -3.94 -9.33 2.35
CA VAL A 85 -4.96 -9.24 1.28
C VAL A 85 -5.00 -10.45 0.36
N THR A 86 -4.07 -11.40 0.51
CA THR A 86 -4.04 -12.67 -0.23
C THR A 86 -4.76 -13.77 0.55
N ASP A 87 -5.67 -14.49 -0.13
CA ASP A 87 -6.51 -15.55 0.44
C ASP A 87 -7.22 -15.12 1.73
N LYS A 88 -7.72 -13.89 1.73
CA LYS A 88 -8.55 -13.34 2.81
C LYS A 88 -10.00 -13.23 2.37
N LYS A 89 -10.38 -12.07 1.86
CA LYS A 89 -11.75 -11.82 1.40
C LYS A 89 -12.03 -12.49 0.05
N PHE A 90 -11.00 -12.63 -0.77
CA PHE A 90 -11.06 -13.20 -2.11
C PHE A 90 -9.93 -14.23 -2.27
N PRO A 91 -10.12 -15.27 -3.12
CA PRO A 91 -9.08 -16.26 -3.38
C PRO A 91 -7.91 -15.67 -4.18
N GLY A 92 -6.69 -16.10 -3.86
CA GLY A 92 -5.45 -15.62 -4.44
C GLY A 92 -5.12 -14.17 -4.07
N ASN A 93 -4.34 -13.51 -4.92
CA ASN A 93 -3.89 -12.12 -4.76
C ASN A 93 -4.49 -11.21 -5.87
N PRO A 94 -5.81 -10.97 -5.88
CA PRO A 94 -6.44 -10.20 -6.95
C PRO A 94 -6.05 -8.72 -6.94
N THR A 95 -5.57 -8.17 -5.81
CA THR A 95 -5.11 -6.78 -5.72
C THR A 95 -3.66 -6.60 -6.18
N HIS A 96 -3.00 -7.69 -6.59
CA HIS A 96 -1.59 -7.71 -6.98
C HIS A 96 -0.72 -6.97 -5.95
N SER A 97 -0.93 -7.27 -4.67
CA SER A 97 -0.21 -6.66 -3.55
C SER A 97 0.89 -7.58 -3.07
N TYR A 98 2.07 -7.03 -2.88
CA TYR A 98 3.28 -7.77 -2.55
C TYR A 98 4.05 -7.08 -1.45
N ARG A 99 5.00 -7.80 -0.86
CA ARG A 99 5.94 -7.26 0.12
C ARG A 99 7.34 -7.84 -0.08
N THR A 100 8.36 -7.11 0.36
CA THR A 100 9.77 -7.53 0.31
C THR A 100 10.51 -7.13 1.58
N ARG A 101 11.46 -7.96 2.02
CA ARG A 101 12.42 -7.66 3.09
C ARG A 101 13.66 -6.90 2.59
N GLU A 102 13.77 -6.73 1.29
CA GLU A 102 14.87 -6.04 0.65
C GLU A 102 14.44 -4.63 0.25
N PRO A 103 15.38 -3.72 -0.01
CA PRO A 103 15.03 -2.36 -0.38
C PRO A 103 14.29 -2.26 -1.72
N VAL A 104 13.57 -1.16 -1.91
CA VAL A 104 13.00 -0.79 -3.21
C VAL A 104 13.55 0.57 -3.65
N ARG A 105 13.93 0.68 -4.92
CA ARG A 105 14.42 1.92 -5.51
C ARG A 105 13.28 2.75 -6.05
N ILE A 106 13.27 4.04 -5.77
CA ILE A 106 12.34 4.99 -6.37
C ILE A 106 12.83 5.33 -7.77
N VAL A 107 12.04 5.00 -8.80
CA VAL A 107 12.39 5.24 -10.21
C VAL A 107 11.49 6.27 -10.89
N GLY A 108 10.41 6.68 -10.23
CA GLY A 108 9.53 7.75 -10.69
C GLY A 108 8.46 8.10 -9.65
N GLU A 109 7.73 9.19 -9.88
CA GLU A 109 6.51 9.55 -9.16
C GLU A 109 5.36 9.67 -10.17
N VAL A 110 4.22 9.08 -9.85
CA VAL A 110 2.97 9.31 -10.59
C VAL A 110 2.37 10.60 -10.03
N MET A 111 2.09 11.59 -10.87
CA MET A 111 1.60 12.90 -10.42
C MET A 111 0.07 13.01 -10.48
N ASP A 112 -0.56 12.28 -11.38
CA ASP A 112 -1.97 12.35 -11.75
C ASP A 112 -2.78 11.12 -11.29
N TRP A 113 -2.30 10.44 -10.25
CA TRP A 113 -3.05 9.32 -9.65
C TRP A 113 -4.32 9.81 -8.96
N VAL A 114 -5.36 8.97 -9.01
CA VAL A 114 -6.62 9.18 -8.31
C VAL A 114 -6.82 8.03 -7.33
N GLY A 115 -6.99 8.37 -6.06
CA GLY A 115 -7.31 7.40 -5.02
C GLY A 115 -8.78 6.95 -5.07
N PRO A 116 -9.18 6.01 -4.20
CA PRO A 116 -10.58 5.64 -4.03
C PRO A 116 -11.44 6.86 -3.66
N PRO A 117 -12.73 6.86 -4.01
CA PRO A 117 -13.60 7.99 -3.77
C PRO A 117 -13.84 8.20 -2.27
N PRO A 118 -14.20 9.43 -1.83
CA PRO A 118 -14.29 9.77 -0.41
C PRO A 118 -15.21 8.85 0.41
N GLU A 119 -16.35 8.44 -0.13
CA GLU A 119 -17.29 7.54 0.54
C GLU A 119 -16.70 6.14 0.81
N PHE A 120 -15.81 5.67 -0.09
CA PHE A 120 -15.11 4.41 0.10
C PHE A 120 -14.10 4.59 1.24
N MET A 121 -13.38 5.70 1.26
CA MET A 121 -12.39 5.99 2.29
C MET A 121 -13.02 6.11 3.68
N GLU A 122 -14.19 6.74 3.79
CA GLU A 122 -14.96 6.81 5.04
C GLU A 122 -15.34 5.41 5.53
N THR A 123 -15.91 4.58 4.65
CA THR A 123 -16.32 3.21 4.97
C THR A 123 -15.11 2.35 5.35
N PHE A 124 -14.01 2.47 4.61
CA PHE A 124 -12.78 1.73 4.85
C PHE A 124 -12.16 2.06 6.22
N ARG A 125 -12.04 3.35 6.55
CA ARG A 125 -11.53 3.81 7.85
C ARG A 125 -12.43 3.36 9.00
N ALA A 126 -13.76 3.48 8.85
CA ALA A 126 -14.70 2.99 9.85
C ALA A 126 -14.55 1.48 10.09
N GLY A 127 -14.34 0.70 9.03
CA GLY A 127 -14.07 -0.73 9.12
C GLY A 127 -12.79 -1.06 9.91
N LEU A 128 -11.70 -0.32 9.68
CA LEU A 128 -10.44 -0.49 10.43
C LEU A 128 -10.62 -0.18 11.91
N VAL A 129 -11.34 0.90 12.25
CA VAL A 129 -11.63 1.26 13.65
C VAL A 129 -12.45 0.16 14.33
N ASP A 130 -13.45 -0.41 13.65
CA ASP A 130 -14.24 -1.51 14.21
C ASP A 130 -13.42 -2.79 14.42
N LEU A 131 -12.51 -3.12 13.48
CA LEU A 131 -11.58 -4.23 13.64
C LEU A 131 -10.64 -4.04 14.84
N GLN A 132 -10.10 -2.83 15.02
CA GLN A 132 -9.26 -2.50 16.18
C GLN A 132 -10.04 -2.62 17.48
N ARG A 133 -11.25 -2.07 17.56
CA ARG A 133 -12.13 -2.16 18.74
C ARG A 133 -12.46 -3.61 19.12
N LYS A 134 -12.57 -4.50 18.13
CA LYS A 134 -12.84 -5.93 18.32
C LYS A 134 -11.58 -6.77 18.61
N GLY A 135 -10.38 -6.19 18.55
CA GLY A 135 -9.12 -6.91 18.69
C GLY A 135 -8.79 -7.82 17.49
N ASN A 136 -9.42 -7.58 16.33
CA ASN A 136 -9.29 -8.41 15.13
C ASN A 136 -8.45 -7.75 14.03
N ALA A 137 -7.87 -6.57 14.27
CA ALA A 137 -6.97 -5.88 13.35
C ALA A 137 -5.56 -6.49 13.37
N VAL A 138 -5.47 -7.79 13.07
CA VAL A 138 -4.20 -8.51 12.99
C VAL A 138 -3.42 -8.04 11.76
N ILE A 139 -2.16 -7.65 11.97
CA ILE A 139 -1.23 -7.29 10.90
C ILE A 139 -0.24 -8.43 10.72
N TYR A 140 -0.18 -8.98 9.52
CA TYR A 140 0.83 -9.96 9.12
C TYR A 140 1.99 -9.22 8.47
N ASP A 141 3.11 -9.18 9.17
CA ASP A 141 4.34 -8.55 8.72
C ASP A 141 5.55 -9.45 8.95
#